data_AF-A0A7C1JGZ5-F1
#
_entry.id   AF-A0A7C1JGZ5-F1
#
_cell.length_a   1.000
_cell.length_b   1.000
_cell.length_c   1.000
_cell.angle_alpha   90.00
_cell.angle_beta   90.00
_cell.angle_gamma   90.00
#
_symmetry.space_group_name_H-M   'P 1'
#
loop_
_entity.id
_entity.type
_entity.pdbx_description
1 polymer ?
#
loop_
_entity_poly.entity_id
_entity_poly.type
_entity_poly.pdbx_seq_one_letter_code
_entity_poly.pdbx_strand_id
1 'polypeptide(L)'
;MSKWPVLCVVGLLLAAGCKTTAKPSWFRPGTAQQQQARATRFDPYPETNIGPPMTGVRPREFDRSIPEVDRAQQFSQTYQFAPSGTP
;
A
#
# COMPACT_ATOMS: atom_id res chain seq x y z
N MET A 1 -42.48 2.78 -27.13
CA MET A 1 -41.57 1.61 -27.09
C MET A 1 -40.65 1.74 -25.88
N SER A 2 -40.65 0.76 -24.97
CA SER A 2 -39.85 0.84 -23.74
C SER A 2 -38.35 0.65 -24.04
N LYS A 3 -37.51 1.61 -23.64
CA LYS A 3 -36.05 1.61 -23.89
C LYS A 3 -35.22 1.09 -22.71
N TRP A 4 -35.91 0.68 -21.65
CA TRP A 4 -35.34 0.07 -20.46
C TRP A 4 -34.41 -1.13 -20.71
N PRO A 5 -34.75 -2.10 -21.58
CA PRO A 5 -33.84 -3.24 -21.81
C PRO A 5 -32.52 -2.82 -22.45
N VAL A 6 -32.54 -1.81 -23.33
CA VAL A 6 -31.33 -1.27 -23.98
C VAL A 6 -30.42 -0.60 -22.94
N LEU A 7 -30.99 0.17 -22.02
CA LEU A 7 -30.23 0.80 -20.94
C LEU A 7 -29.60 -0.23 -20.00
N CYS A 8 -30.32 -1.31 -19.65
CA CYS A 8 -29.77 -2.38 -18.82
C CYS A 8 -28.58 -3.09 -19.47
N VAL A 9 -28.67 -3.37 -20.78
CA VAL A 9 -27.60 -4.05 -21.53
C VAL A 9 -26.36 -3.16 -21.62
N VAL A 10 -26.52 -1.87 -21.92
CA VAL A 10 -25.39 -0.92 -21.97
C VAL A 10 -24.71 -0.78 -20.61
N GLY A 11 -25.49 -0.72 -19.52
CA GLY A 11 -24.93 -0.67 -18.15
C GLY A 11 -24.10 -1.91 -17.79
N LEU A 12 -24.57 -3.11 -18.18
CA LEU A 12 -23.85 -4.37 -17.97
C LEU A 12 -22.52 -4.44 -18.72
N LEU A 13 -22.48 -3.92 -19.96
CA LEU A 13 -21.26 -3.88 -20.77
C LEU A 13 -20.21 -2.92 -20.19
N LEU A 14 -20.62 -1.79 -19.62
CA LEU A 14 -19.72 -0.85 -18.94
C LEU A 14 -19.20 -1.38 -17.61
N ALA A 15 -19.97 -2.24 -16.93
CA ALA A 15 -19.58 -2.85 -15.66
C ALA A 15 -18.70 -4.11 -15.82
N ALA A 16 -18.59 -4.66 -17.03
CA ALA A 16 -17.71 -5.78 -17.34
C ALA A 16 -16.24 -5.32 -17.41
N GLY A 17 -15.64 -5.05 -16.25
CA GLY A 17 -14.25 -4.59 -16.13
C GLY A 17 -13.20 -5.64 -16.51
N CYS A 18 -11.99 -5.17 -16.85
CA CYS A 18 -10.84 -6.01 -17.22
C CYS A 18 -10.44 -7.00 -16.11
N LYS A 19 -10.41 -8.30 -16.45
CA LYS A 19 -10.01 -9.40 -15.54
C LYS A 19 -8.55 -9.31 -15.05
N THR A 20 -7.72 -8.50 -15.71
CA THR A 20 -6.26 -8.44 -15.51
C THR A 20 -5.79 -7.35 -14.54
N THR A 21 -6.65 -6.42 -14.11
CA THR A 21 -6.28 -5.39 -13.14
C THR A 21 -6.33 -5.98 -11.73
N ALA A 22 -5.21 -5.92 -10.99
CA ALA A 22 -5.13 -6.41 -9.61
C ALA A 22 -6.13 -5.65 -8.72
N LYS A 23 -7.22 -6.31 -8.34
CA LYS A 23 -8.29 -5.72 -7.53
C LYS A 23 -7.83 -5.62 -6.07
N PRO A 24 -8.04 -4.50 -5.38
CA PRO A 24 -7.82 -4.44 -3.94
C PRO A 24 -8.80 -5.40 -3.25
N SER A 25 -8.28 -6.16 -2.28
CA SER A 25 -9.10 -7.04 -1.47
C SER A 25 -9.67 -6.24 -0.30
N TRP A 26 -10.86 -5.68 -0.50
CA TRP A 26 -11.52 -4.80 0.48
C TRP A 26 -11.84 -5.48 1.81
N PHE A 27 -12.21 -6.77 1.76
CA PHE A 27 -12.65 -7.51 2.96
C PHE A 27 -11.63 -8.52 3.47
N ARG A 28 -10.58 -8.81 2.70
CA ARG A 28 -9.58 -9.84 3.04
C ARG A 28 -8.18 -9.40 2.59
N PRO A 29 -7.60 -8.36 3.21
CA PRO A 29 -6.34 -7.77 2.74
C PRO A 29 -5.11 -8.68 2.94
N GLY A 30 -5.26 -9.86 3.54
CA GLY A 30 -4.18 -10.83 3.79
C GLY A 30 -3.43 -10.54 5.09
N THR A 31 -2.40 -11.33 5.39
CA THR A 31 -1.56 -11.13 6.58
C THR A 31 -0.64 -9.92 6.40
N ALA A 32 -0.17 -9.32 7.50
CA ALA A 32 0.80 -8.22 7.45
C ALA A 32 2.05 -8.59 6.63
N GLN A 33 2.55 -9.81 6.78
CA GLN A 33 3.70 -10.32 6.03
C GLN A 33 3.44 -10.38 4.51
N GLN A 34 2.26 -10.81 4.09
CA GLN A 34 1.88 -10.84 2.67
C GLN A 34 1.76 -9.42 2.10
N GLN A 35 1.21 -8.49 2.88
CA GLN A 35 1.11 -7.09 2.49
C GLN A 35 2.49 -6.45 2.38
N GLN A 36 3.40 -6.73 3.32
CA GLN A 36 4.77 -6.25 3.30
C GLN A 36 5.54 -6.79 2.08
N ALA A 37 5.45 -8.09 1.81
CA ALA A 37 6.09 -8.69 0.64
C ALA A 37 5.55 -8.09 -0.68
N ARG A 38 4.26 -7.76 -0.73
CA ARG A 38 3.64 -7.06 -1.87
C ARG A 38 4.16 -5.63 -1.97
N ALA A 39 4.23 -4.89 -0.86
CA ALA A 39 4.77 -3.54 -0.83
C ALA A 39 6.21 -3.55 -1.36
N THR A 40 7.09 -4.40 -0.83
CA THR A 40 8.49 -4.50 -1.29
C THR A 40 8.62 -4.77 -2.79
N ARG A 41 7.71 -5.57 -3.39
CA ARG A 41 7.76 -5.91 -4.82
C ARG A 41 7.22 -4.82 -5.73
N PHE A 42 6.15 -4.14 -5.33
CA PHE A 42 5.38 -3.23 -6.20
C PHE A 42 5.51 -1.75 -5.83
N ASP A 43 6.20 -1.43 -4.74
CA ASP A 43 6.50 -0.05 -4.36
C ASP A 43 7.45 0.58 -5.40
N PRO A 44 7.06 1.68 -6.07
CA PRO A 44 7.94 2.41 -6.96
C PRO A 44 9.15 3.05 -6.26
N TYR A 45 9.13 3.17 -4.93
CA TYR A 45 10.18 3.77 -4.11
C TYR A 45 10.86 2.71 -3.23
N PRO A 46 11.88 2.01 -3.76
CA PRO A 46 12.59 0.98 -3.00
C PRO A 46 13.35 1.56 -1.81
N GLU A 47 13.75 0.67 -0.90
CA GLU A 47 14.47 1.03 0.32
C GLU A 47 15.73 1.86 0.04
N THR A 48 15.96 2.86 0.87
CA THR A 48 17.07 3.83 0.74
C THR A 48 18.44 3.22 0.98
N ASN A 49 18.51 2.01 1.56
CA ASN A 49 19.76 1.29 1.80
C ASN A 49 20.25 0.52 0.57
N ILE A 50 19.41 0.36 -0.47
CA ILE A 50 19.68 -0.50 -1.61
C ILE A 50 19.81 0.38 -2.86
N GLY A 51 21.02 0.86 -3.13
CA GLY A 51 21.38 1.59 -4.34
C GLY A 51 21.66 3.09 -4.15
N PRO A 52 21.85 3.83 -5.26
CA PRO A 52 22.13 5.26 -5.23
C PRO A 52 20.96 6.05 -4.62
N PRO A 53 21.21 7.22 -4.01
CA PRO A 53 20.17 8.06 -3.44
C PRO A 53 19.17 8.51 -4.54
N MET A 54 17.89 8.21 -4.31
CA MET A 54 16.77 8.53 -5.22
C MET A 54 16.23 9.94 -4.96
N THR A 55 17.07 10.97 -5.16
CA THR A 55 16.70 12.37 -4.90
C THR A 55 15.75 12.91 -5.97
N GLY A 56 14.67 13.59 -5.55
CA GLY A 56 13.74 14.26 -6.47
C GLY A 56 12.79 13.36 -7.26
N VAL A 57 12.86 12.04 -7.07
CA VAL A 57 11.92 11.07 -7.67
C VAL A 57 10.70 10.86 -6.78
N ARG A 58 10.87 11.04 -5.46
CA ARG A 58 9.83 10.82 -4.45
C ARG A 58 9.01 12.10 -4.25
N PRO A 59 7.72 12.01 -3.84
CA PRO A 59 7.00 13.19 -3.39
C PRO A 59 7.76 13.85 -2.23
N ARG A 60 7.64 15.18 -2.11
CA ARG A 60 8.42 15.99 -1.16
C ARG A 60 8.33 15.47 0.27
N GLU A 61 7.17 14.97 0.67
CA GLU A 61 6.88 14.43 2.00
C GLU A 61 7.57 13.08 2.26
N PHE A 62 8.04 12.38 1.22
CA PHE A 62 8.68 11.05 1.28
C PHE A 62 10.13 11.05 0.78
N ASP A 63 10.68 12.22 0.45
CA ASP A 63 12.05 12.40 -0.05
C ASP A 63 13.10 11.96 0.99
N ARG A 64 12.76 12.03 2.28
CA ARG A 64 13.59 11.56 3.40
C ARG A 64 12.93 10.41 4.16
N SER A 65 12.88 9.23 3.54
CA SER A 65 12.48 8.02 4.27
C SER A 65 13.53 7.69 5.35
N ILE A 66 13.08 7.41 6.58
CA ILE A 66 13.96 6.95 7.66
C ILE A 66 14.59 5.61 7.27
N PRO A 67 15.93 5.45 7.38
CA PRO A 67 16.61 4.18 7.18
C PRO A 67 16.04 3.08 8.08
N GLU A 68 16.03 1.82 7.60
CA GLU A 68 15.44 0.71 8.37
C GLU A 68 16.08 0.54 9.77
N VAL A 69 17.39 0.77 9.89
CA VAL A 69 18.10 0.73 11.17
C VAL A 69 17.53 1.76 12.14
N ASP A 70 17.39 3.01 11.70
CA ASP A 70 16.87 4.10 12.54
C ASP A 70 15.39 3.87 12.90
N ARG A 71 14.61 3.32 11.96
CA ARG A 71 13.20 2.95 12.18
C ARG A 71 13.06 1.87 13.24
N ALA A 72 13.90 0.84 13.19
CA ALA A 72 13.90 -0.23 14.19
C ALA A 72 14.26 0.31 15.58
N GLN A 73 15.25 1.21 15.67
CA GLN A 73 15.63 1.87 16.93
C GLN A 73 14.50 2.72 17.50
N GLN A 74 13.77 3.48 16.68
CA GLN A 74 12.60 4.26 17.12
C GLN A 74 11.49 3.37 17.67
N PHE A 75 11.23 2.23 17.03
CA PHE A 75 10.25 1.26 17.52
C PHE A 75 10.67 0.69 18.88
N SER A 76 11.91 0.24 19.01
CA SER A 76 12.45 -0.28 20.27
C SER A 76 12.39 0.77 21.40
N GLN A 77 12.79 2.01 21.12
CA GLN A 77 12.69 3.10 22.10
C GLN A 77 11.24 3.39 22.50
N THR A 78 10.31 3.41 21.55
CA THR A 78 8.88 3.65 21.86
C THR A 78 8.31 2.56 22.78
N TYR A 79 8.70 1.30 22.58
CA TYR A 79 8.36 0.22 23.52
C TYR A 79 9.04 0.37 24.89
N GLN A 80 10.25 0.94 24.94
CA GLN A 80 10.97 1.17 26.18
C GLN A 80 10.39 2.33 27.02
N PHE A 81 9.79 3.34 26.37
CA PHE A 81 9.21 4.53 27.00
C PHE A 81 7.67 4.48 27.12
N ALA A 82 7.02 3.43 26.65
CA ALA A 82 5.63 3.17 26.99
C ALA A 82 5.55 3.09 28.53
N PRO A 83 4.66 3.85 29.20
CA PRO A 83 4.52 3.74 30.64
C PRO A 83 4.25 2.28 30.95
N SER A 84 5.02 1.72 31.88
CA SER A 84 4.81 0.40 32.46
C SER A 84 3.48 0.40 33.23
N GLY A 85 2.38 0.50 32.50
CA GLY A 85 1.03 0.40 32.99
C GLY A 85 0.61 -1.05 32.92
N THR A 86 1.04 -1.79 33.93
CA THR A 86 0.33 -2.94 34.51
C THR A 86 -1.18 -2.67 34.64
N PRO A 87 -2.08 -3.66 34.64
CA PRO A 87 -1.93 -5.02 35.18
C PRO A 87 -1.70 -6.15 34.17
#